data_AF-A0A1C6WET1-F1
#
_entry.id   AF-A0A1C6WET1-F1
#
_cell.length_a   1.000
_cell.length_b   1.000
_cell.length_c   1.000
_cell.angle_alpha   90.00
_cell.angle_beta   90.00
_cell.angle_gamma   90.00
#
_symmetry.space_group_name_H-M   'P 1'
#
loop_
_entity.id
_entity.type
_entity.pdbx_description
1 polymer ?
#
loop_
_entity_poly.entity_id
_entity_poly.type
_entity_poly.pdbx_seq_one_letter_code
_entity_poly.pdbx_strand_id
1 'polypeptide(L)'
;MEEIELNNDELRSTTVNKLDGDPKIGWLCNKNGLLLKTYGWVAKKAVGIIFLIHGIKSHTRLTFMRINLQMPNNDEGLVVDTNNYYIYKDSWIEKFNQNGYSVYGIDLQ
;
A
#
# COMPACT_ATOMS: atom_id res chain seq x y z
N MET A 1 -35.57 21.10 17.22
CA MET A 1 -34.53 21.67 16.36
C MET A 1 -33.36 20.73 16.52
N GLU A 2 -33.29 19.70 15.67
CA GLU A 2 -32.23 18.69 15.73
C GLU A 2 -30.98 19.29 15.11
N GLU A 3 -29.91 19.34 15.89
CA GLU A 3 -28.58 19.72 15.41
C GLU A 3 -28.10 18.63 14.45
N ILE A 4 -27.98 19.00 13.18
CA ILE A 4 -27.37 18.15 12.16
C ILE A 4 -25.88 18.16 12.45
N GLU A 5 -25.36 17.10 13.07
CA GLU A 5 -23.92 16.85 13.12
C GLU A 5 -23.41 16.68 11.68
N LEU A 6 -22.78 17.74 11.18
CA LEU A 6 -22.07 17.70 9.91
C LEU A 6 -20.87 16.75 10.05
N ASN A 7 -20.98 15.59 9.43
CA ASN A 7 -19.92 14.61 9.32
C ASN A 7 -18.74 15.22 8.53
N ASN A 8 -17.72 15.68 9.24
CA ASN A 8 -16.52 16.32 8.68
C ASN A 8 -15.62 15.35 7.87
N ASP A 9 -15.96 14.06 7.76
CA ASP A 9 -15.19 13.10 6.97
C ASP A 9 -15.38 13.25 5.46
N GLU A 10 -16.47 13.88 5.00
CA GLU A 10 -16.76 14.08 3.57
C GLU A 10 -15.95 15.22 2.92
N LEU A 11 -15.17 15.97 3.71
CA LEU A 11 -14.47 17.18 3.28
C LEU A 11 -12.93 17.10 3.38
N ARG A 12 -12.36 15.90 3.53
CA ARG A 12 -10.92 15.67 3.34
C ARG A 12 -10.59 15.50 1.85
N SER A 13 -10.52 16.65 1.17
CA SER A 13 -9.61 16.98 0.06
C SER A 13 -9.15 15.83 -0.86
N THR A 14 -9.57 15.92 -2.11
CA THR A 14 -9.24 15.15 -3.33
C THR A 14 -7.75 15.05 -3.72
N THR A 15 -6.78 15.26 -2.82
CA THR A 15 -5.36 14.94 -3.11
C THR A 15 -4.55 14.70 -1.84
N VAL A 16 -4.92 13.68 -1.06
CA VAL A 16 -3.89 13.04 -0.21
C VAL A 16 -2.89 12.41 -1.18
N ASN A 17 -1.70 12.99 -1.31
CA ASN A 17 -0.61 12.43 -2.10
C ASN A 17 -0.22 11.08 -1.49
N LYS A 18 -0.82 10.00 -1.98
CA LYS A 18 -0.49 8.64 -1.59
C LYS A 18 0.95 8.34 -1.98
N LEU A 19 1.83 8.23 -0.98
CA LEU A 19 3.24 7.94 -1.24
C LEU A 19 3.48 6.48 -1.65
N ASP A 20 2.49 5.60 -1.49
CA ASP A 20 2.56 4.19 -1.86
C ASP A 20 2.38 3.92 -3.36
N GLY A 21 2.36 4.97 -4.18
CA GLY A 21 2.26 4.85 -5.64
C GLY A 21 0.85 4.55 -6.13
N ASP A 22 -0.16 4.72 -5.26
CA ASP A 22 -1.58 4.53 -5.54
C ASP A 22 -1.90 3.20 -6.25
N PRO A 23 -1.61 2.06 -5.60
CA PRO A 23 -1.89 0.76 -6.20
C PRO A 23 -3.38 0.59 -6.46
N LYS A 24 -3.71 -0.15 -7.50
CA LYS A 24 -5.06 -0.70 -7.66
C LYS A 24 -5.32 -1.70 -6.53
N ILE A 25 -6.20 -1.35 -5.61
CA ILE A 25 -6.62 -2.23 -4.51
C ILE A 25 -7.80 -3.08 -4.96
N GLY A 26 -7.75 -4.37 -4.67
CA GLY A 26 -8.83 -5.32 -4.93
C GLY A 26 -8.97 -6.35 -3.82
N TRP A 27 -9.86 -7.31 -4.05
CA TRP A 27 -10.11 -8.43 -3.16
C TRP A 27 -10.33 -9.71 -3.96
N LEU A 28 -9.81 -10.83 -3.45
CA LEU A 28 -9.99 -12.17 -3.99
C LEU A 28 -10.62 -13.05 -2.89
N CYS A 29 -11.78 -13.64 -3.17
CA CYS A 29 -12.35 -14.64 -2.29
C CYS A 29 -11.85 -16.04 -2.70
N ASN A 30 -11.21 -16.76 -1.78
CA ASN A 30 -10.76 -18.12 -2.06
C ASN A 30 -11.92 -19.13 -1.97
N LYS A 31 -11.68 -20.39 -2.37
CA LYS A 31 -12.69 -21.46 -2.37
C LYS A 31 -13.33 -21.76 -1.00
N ASN A 32 -12.70 -21.33 0.09
CA ASN A 32 -13.16 -21.51 1.46
C ASN A 32 -13.86 -20.26 2.01
N GLY A 33 -14.09 -19.24 1.19
CA GLY A 33 -14.74 -17.99 1.61
C GLY A 33 -13.81 -16.97 2.25
N LEU A 34 -12.50 -17.20 2.26
CA LEU A 34 -11.55 -16.22 2.82
C LEU A 34 -11.32 -15.08 1.82
N LEU A 35 -11.59 -13.85 2.27
CA LEU A 35 -11.39 -12.64 1.50
C LEU A 35 -9.96 -12.10 1.68
N LEU A 36 -9.17 -12.14 0.61
CA LEU A 36 -7.76 -11.73 0.58
C LEU A 36 -7.62 -10.40 -0.15
N LYS A 37 -6.91 -9.45 0.46
CA LYS A 37 -6.66 -8.14 -0.14
C LYS A 37 -5.56 -8.25 -1.19
N THR A 38 -5.76 -7.62 -2.35
CA THR A 38 -4.79 -7.59 -3.45
C THR A 38 -4.37 -6.17 -3.79
N TYR A 39 -3.15 -6.03 -4.28
CA TYR A 39 -2.57 -4.76 -4.75
C TYR A 39 -2.01 -4.95 -6.15
N GLY A 40 -2.12 -3.93 -7.00
CA GLY A 40 -1.53 -3.90 -8.34
C GLY A 40 -0.89 -2.56 -8.66
N TRP A 41 0.42 -2.56 -8.88
CA TRP A 41 1.18 -1.44 -9.45
C TRP A 41 1.46 -1.73 -10.92
N VAL A 42 0.65 -1.13 -11.78
CA VAL A 42 0.61 -1.44 -13.22
C VAL A 42 1.61 -0.58 -13.98
N ALA A 43 2.55 -1.22 -14.66
CA ALA A 43 3.51 -0.54 -15.52
C ALA A 43 2.82 -0.05 -16.81
N LYS A 44 3.21 1.14 -17.31
CA LYS A 44 2.60 1.76 -18.50
C LYS A 44 2.73 0.93 -19.79
N LYS A 45 3.82 0.15 -19.93
CA LYS A 45 4.07 -0.76 -21.05
C LYS A 45 4.56 -2.08 -20.48
N ALA A 46 3.63 -2.86 -19.93
CA ALA A 46 3.98 -4.07 -19.21
C ALA A 46 4.57 -5.14 -20.15
N VAL A 47 5.79 -5.61 -19.86
CA VAL A 47 6.44 -6.74 -20.56
C VAL A 47 6.16 -8.08 -19.86
N GLY A 48 5.69 -8.03 -18.62
CA GLY A 48 5.38 -9.20 -17.81
C GLY A 48 4.75 -8.84 -16.47
N ILE A 49 4.45 -9.88 -15.69
CA ILE A 49 3.88 -9.78 -14.36
C ILE A 49 4.84 -10.38 -13.35
N ILE A 50 5.05 -9.68 -12.24
CA ILE A 50 5.69 -10.22 -11.03
C ILE A 50 4.61 -10.31 -9.95
N PHE A 51 4.47 -11.49 -9.36
CA PHE A 51 3.53 -11.74 -8.25
C PHE A 51 4.30 -11.93 -6.95
N LEU A 52 4.03 -11.08 -5.97
CA LEU A 52 4.73 -11.02 -4.69
C LEU A 52 3.88 -11.65 -3.58
N ILE A 53 4.51 -12.52 -2.81
CA ILE A 53 3.92 -13.20 -1.65
C ILE A 53 4.80 -12.88 -0.45
N HIS A 54 4.22 -12.34 0.63
CA HIS A 54 4.98 -12.01 1.83
C HIS A 54 5.22 -13.24 2.72
N GLY A 55 6.15 -13.09 3.67
CA GLY A 55 6.45 -14.10 4.68
C GLY A 55 5.52 -14.04 5.91
N ILE A 56 5.86 -14.84 6.92
CA ILE A 56 5.13 -14.97 8.19
C ILE A 56 5.05 -13.61 8.92
N LYS A 57 3.89 -13.29 9.52
CA LYS A 57 3.65 -12.07 10.32
C LYS A 57 4.00 -10.76 9.58
N SER A 58 3.75 -10.72 8.28
CA SER A 58 3.95 -9.54 7.45
C SER A 58 2.76 -9.33 6.53
N HIS A 59 2.89 -8.38 5.60
CA HIS A 59 1.96 -8.16 4.50
C HIS A 59 2.71 -7.54 3.31
N THR A 60 2.06 -7.43 2.15
CA THR A 60 2.69 -7.03 0.86
C THR A 60 3.47 -5.73 0.98
N ARG A 61 2.81 -4.66 1.46
CA ARG A 61 3.42 -3.33 1.54
C ARG A 61 4.58 -3.27 2.54
N LEU A 62 4.50 -3.98 3.67
CA LEU A 62 5.58 -4.02 4.67
C LEU A 62 6.81 -4.76 4.17
N THR A 63 6.62 -5.84 3.42
CA THR A 63 7.75 -6.65 2.93
C THR A 63 8.47 -5.99 1.77
N PHE A 64 7.74 -5.37 0.83
CA PHE A 64 8.29 -4.99 -0.47
C PHE A 64 8.38 -3.48 -0.73
N MET A 65 7.82 -2.65 0.16
CA MET A 65 7.91 -1.19 0.04
C MET A 65 8.88 -0.59 1.04
N ARG A 66 9.31 0.64 0.76
CA ARG A 66 10.08 1.42 1.72
C ARG A 66 9.14 1.91 2.83
N ILE A 67 9.57 1.79 4.08
CA ILE A 67 8.80 2.24 5.24
C ILE A 67 9.19 3.68 5.58
N ASN A 68 8.19 4.52 5.87
CA ASN A 68 8.37 5.89 6.33
C ASN A 68 8.54 5.96 7.86
N LEU A 69 9.63 5.38 8.36
CA LEU A 69 9.97 5.41 9.79
C LEU A 69 11.16 6.36 10.00
N GLN A 70 11.00 7.32 10.92
CA GLN A 70 12.13 8.05 11.49
C GLN A 70 12.43 7.45 12.86
N MET A 71 13.67 7.03 13.09
CA MET A 71 14.12 6.70 14.44
C MET A 71 14.71 7.97 15.04
N PRO A 72 14.01 8.69 15.94
CA PRO A 72 14.68 9.60 16.84
C PRO A 72 15.73 8.84 17.66
N ASN A 73 16.75 9.55 18.15
CA ASN A 73 17.96 9.03 18.84
C ASN A 73 17.70 8.17 20.10
N ASN A 74 16.45 7.82 20.42
CA ASN A 74 16.02 7.23 21.68
C ASN A 74 15.36 5.85 21.49
N ASP A 75 15.72 5.12 20.43
CA ASP A 75 15.26 3.75 20.11
C ASP A 75 13.74 3.54 19.90
N GLU A 76 12.92 4.59 20.01
CA GLU A 76 11.50 4.55 19.66
C GLU A 76 11.28 5.05 18.23
N GLY A 77 10.89 4.17 17.30
CA GLY A 77 10.59 4.56 15.92
C GLY A 77 9.33 5.44 15.84
N LEU A 78 9.48 6.67 15.37
CA LEU A 78 8.37 7.59 15.08
C LEU A 78 7.91 7.41 13.63
N VAL A 79 6.62 7.09 13.45
CA VAL A 79 5.99 7.17 12.13
C VAL A 79 5.75 8.64 11.81
N VAL A 80 6.40 9.14 10.77
CA VAL A 80 6.40 10.58 10.39
C VAL A 80 5.04 11.03 9.90
N ASP A 81 4.27 10.13 9.29
CA ASP A 81 2.94 10.38 8.76
C ASP A 81 2.13 9.07 8.77
N THR A 82 1.10 9.00 9.61
CA THR A 82 0.25 7.82 9.77
C THR A 82 -0.52 7.48 8.49
N ASN A 83 -0.72 8.43 7.58
CA ASN A 83 -1.40 8.21 6.31
C ASN A 83 -0.46 7.79 5.18
N ASN A 84 0.87 7.91 5.37
CA ASN A 84 1.89 7.63 4.36
C ASN A 84 3.02 6.74 4.90
N TYR A 85 2.63 5.63 5.52
CA TYR A 85 3.56 4.67 6.11
C TYR A 85 4.42 3.94 5.06
N TYR A 86 3.91 3.73 3.84
CA TYR A 86 4.60 3.02 2.76
C TYR A 86 4.93 3.96 1.62
N ILE A 87 6.15 3.85 1.10
CA ILE A 87 6.70 4.70 0.05
C ILE A 87 7.04 3.82 -1.16
N TYR A 88 6.48 4.17 -2.32
CA TYR A 88 6.77 3.53 -3.61
C TYR A 88 8.17 3.89 -4.10
N LYS A 89 8.59 5.14 -3.90
CA LYS A 89 9.93 5.60 -4.29
C LYS A 89 11.02 4.78 -3.58
N ASP A 90 11.99 4.32 -4.36
CA ASP A 90 13.12 3.48 -3.97
C ASP A 90 12.71 2.11 -3.38
N SER A 91 11.51 1.63 -3.70
CA SER A 91 11.05 0.28 -3.34
C SER A 91 11.39 -0.77 -4.40
N TRP A 92 11.26 -2.05 -4.02
CA TRP A 92 11.31 -3.17 -4.98
C TRP A 92 10.25 -3.02 -6.08
N ILE A 93 9.07 -2.54 -5.70
CA ILE A 93 7.94 -2.35 -6.61
C ILE A 93 8.28 -1.33 -7.69
N GLU A 94 8.84 -0.17 -7.31
CA GLU A 94 9.29 0.82 -8.29
C GLU A 94 10.37 0.25 -9.20
N LYS A 95 11.34 -0.49 -8.63
CA LYS A 95 12.41 -1.08 -9.42
C LYS A 95 11.87 -2.03 -10.49
N PHE A 96 10.88 -2.86 -10.18
CA PHE A 96 10.25 -3.75 -11.15
C PHE A 96 9.42 -2.99 -12.21
N ASN A 97 8.63 -2.01 -11.79
CA ASN A 97 7.85 -1.17 -12.71
C ASN A 97 8.76 -0.40 -13.69
N GLN A 98 9.90 0.12 -13.23
CA GLN A 98 10.91 0.78 -14.10
C GLN A 98 11.50 -0.17 -15.14
N ASN A 99 11.51 -1.49 -14.87
CA ASN A 99 11.94 -2.54 -15.80
C ASN A 99 10.77 -3.10 -16.64
N GLY A 100 9.61 -2.45 -16.61
CA GLY A 100 8.46 -2.82 -17.42
C GLY A 100 7.59 -3.93 -16.84
N TYR A 101 7.81 -4.41 -15.61
CA TYR A 101 6.96 -5.43 -15.02
C TYR A 101 5.83 -4.79 -14.23
N SER A 102 4.59 -5.23 -14.46
CA SER A 102 3.49 -4.92 -13.54
C SER A 102 3.64 -5.80 -12.30
N VAL A 103 3.49 -5.22 -11.11
CA VAL A 103 3.68 -5.92 -9.84
C VAL A 103 2.33 -6.09 -9.17
N TYR A 104 2.04 -7.31 -8.76
CA TYR A 104 0.85 -7.64 -7.99
C TYR A 104 1.27 -8.30 -6.68
N GLY A 105 0.53 -8.04 -5.61
CA GLY A 105 0.73 -8.68 -4.32
C GLY A 105 -0.60 -9.06 -3.67
N ILE A 106 -0.52 -10.01 -2.75
CA ILE A 106 -1.66 -10.50 -1.98
C ILE A 106 -1.29 -10.54 -0.49
N ASP A 107 -2.19 -10.03 0.35
CA ASP A 107 -2.06 -10.17 1.81
C ASP A 107 -2.69 -11.49 2.23
N LEU A 108 -1.83 -12.46 2.54
CA LEU A 108 -2.16 -13.69 3.24
C LEU A 108 -2.34 -13.40 4.74
N GLN A 109 -3.23 -14.16 5.40
CA GLN A 109 -3.42 -14.07 6.85
C GLN A 109 -2.32 -14.78 7.63
#